data_AF-A0A5J4W5D0-F1
#
_entry.id   AF-A0A5J4W5D0-F1
#
_cell.length_a   1.000
_cell.length_b   1.000
_cell.length_c   1.000
_cell.angle_alpha   90.00
_cell.angle_beta   90.00
_cell.angle_gamma   90.00
#
_symmetry.space_group_name_H-M   'P 1'
#
loop_
_entity.id
_entity.type
_entity.pdbx_description
1 polymer ?
#
loop_
_entity_poly.entity_id
_entity_poly.type
_entity_poly.pdbx_seq_one_letter_code
_entity_poly.pdbx_strand_id
1 'polypeptide(L)'
;RVVLEQRGLATAAVNKSREELLRVEDPEVIIANFVAYLGDEQVTDSSQTNCRTAISMLFKLQGFPNEKLNGSALHQIMKKPQTAMRKDHKEELLYNLDKLLRYLQEKNQINTTLSEQEHLGCTVISIMAFSTLRLIEIQRKKATKQENGAWTIQTSKFKGISYDISLTFRPLSNKSVCPTTWISSWLARRSKENRNKCLWWLQSKSKEETYEQMSKAVHMVMNAEGINKKETVTSIRKASMTKGIDQGATKQESDRFSKHADGSGIVQGHYNMNLNDKIRERLSNFE
;
A
#
# COMPACT_ATOMS: atom_id res chain seq x y z
N ARG A 1 -44.81 10.32 15.36
CA ARG A 1 -44.94 9.01 16.04
C ARG A 1 -43.91 8.01 15.53
N VAL A 2 -43.86 7.72 14.22
CA VAL A 2 -42.87 6.80 13.60
C VAL A 2 -41.40 7.18 13.88
N VAL A 3 -41.05 8.48 13.90
CA VAL A 3 -39.69 8.96 14.20
C VAL A 3 -39.29 8.79 15.67
N LEU A 4 -40.26 8.80 16.58
CA LEU A 4 -40.02 8.63 18.03
C LEU A 4 -39.88 7.13 18.39
N GLU A 5 -40.61 6.25 17.72
CA GLU A 5 -40.45 4.79 17.84
C GLU A 5 -39.09 4.30 17.31
N GLN A 6 -38.63 4.84 16.18
CA GLN A 6 -37.30 4.51 15.65
C GLN A 6 -36.16 4.96 16.58
N ARG A 7 -36.31 6.13 17.23
CA ARG A 7 -35.36 6.61 18.24
C ARG A 7 -35.33 5.72 19.49
N GLY A 8 -36.47 5.24 19.96
CA GLY A 8 -36.55 4.33 21.12
C GLY A 8 -35.94 2.94 20.85
N LEU A 9 -36.05 2.45 19.62
CA LEU A 9 -35.44 1.18 19.19
C LEU A 9 -33.92 1.30 18.98
N ALA A 10 -33.43 2.48 18.55
CA ALA A 10 -32.00 2.74 18.37
C ALA A 10 -31.24 2.76 19.71
N THR A 11 -31.78 3.41 20.75
CA THR A 11 -31.16 3.42 22.10
C THR A 11 -31.17 2.05 22.77
N ALA A 12 -32.15 1.20 22.48
CA ALA A 12 -32.21 -0.17 23.02
C ALA A 12 -31.15 -1.12 22.43
N ALA A 13 -30.55 -0.78 21.28
CA ALA A 13 -29.50 -1.60 20.65
C ALA A 13 -28.09 -1.28 21.18
N VAL A 14 -27.86 -0.06 21.66
CA VAL A 14 -26.53 0.46 22.01
C VAL A 14 -25.99 -0.06 23.35
N ASN A 15 -26.87 -0.53 24.24
CA ASN A 15 -26.51 -0.97 25.61
C ASN A 15 -26.68 -2.48 25.86
N LYS A 16 -26.68 -3.32 24.80
CA LYS A 16 -26.93 -4.76 24.99
C LYS A 16 -25.72 -5.50 25.54
N SER A 17 -25.93 -6.32 26.58
CA SER A 17 -24.89 -7.20 27.11
C SER A 17 -24.60 -8.37 26.16
N ARG A 18 -23.49 -9.08 26.37
CA ARG A 18 -23.13 -10.27 25.59
C ARG A 18 -24.24 -11.33 25.60
N GLU A 19 -24.95 -11.45 26.72
CA GLU A 19 -26.03 -12.42 26.94
C GLU A 19 -27.30 -12.04 26.16
N GLU A 20 -27.55 -10.76 25.93
CA GLU A 20 -28.69 -10.26 25.15
C GLU A 20 -28.45 -10.39 23.65
N LEU A 21 -27.19 -10.31 23.20
CA LEU A 21 -26.79 -10.57 21.81
C LEU A 21 -27.00 -12.04 21.42
N LEU A 22 -27.00 -12.98 22.38
CA LEU A 22 -27.26 -14.41 22.13
C LEU A 22 -28.75 -14.72 21.89
N ARG A 23 -29.66 -13.79 22.19
CA ARG A 23 -31.12 -13.96 22.06
C ARG A 23 -31.70 -13.23 20.85
N VAL A 24 -30.86 -12.78 19.93
CA VAL A 24 -31.25 -11.98 18.77
C VAL A 24 -31.92 -12.87 17.72
N GLU A 25 -33.19 -12.61 17.42
CA GLU A 25 -33.92 -13.34 16.37
C GLU A 25 -33.59 -12.81 14.96
N ASP A 26 -33.41 -11.49 14.82
CA ASP A 26 -33.07 -10.84 13.57
C ASP A 26 -31.80 -9.96 13.69
N PRO A 27 -30.62 -10.49 13.31
CA PRO A 27 -29.38 -9.74 13.37
C PRO A 27 -29.29 -8.62 12.35
N GLU A 28 -30.05 -8.66 11.22
CA GLU A 28 -30.04 -7.58 10.23
C GLU A 28 -30.60 -6.30 10.84
N VAL A 29 -31.72 -6.40 11.55
CA VAL A 29 -32.38 -5.25 12.20
C VAL A 29 -31.45 -4.58 13.22
N ILE A 30 -30.71 -5.38 14.00
CA ILE A 30 -29.76 -4.85 14.97
C ILE A 30 -28.61 -4.11 14.28
N ILE A 31 -28.03 -4.69 13.24
CA ILE A 31 -26.96 -4.04 12.48
C ILE A 31 -27.48 -2.75 11.83
N ALA A 32 -28.67 -2.80 11.23
CA ALA A 32 -29.31 -1.66 10.58
C ALA A 32 -29.57 -0.50 11.57
N ASN A 33 -30.18 -0.78 12.72
CA ASN A 33 -30.44 0.21 13.75
C ASN A 33 -29.14 0.80 14.31
N PHE A 34 -28.12 -0.03 14.52
CA PHE A 34 -26.84 0.45 15.01
C PHE A 34 -26.13 1.35 14.00
N VAL A 35 -26.11 0.98 12.71
CA VAL A 35 -25.53 1.84 11.66
C VAL A 35 -26.31 3.14 11.53
N ALA A 36 -27.65 3.10 11.58
CA ALA A 36 -28.47 4.31 11.56
C ALA A 36 -28.15 5.23 12.74
N TYR A 37 -28.00 4.68 13.95
CA TYR A 37 -27.56 5.41 15.13
C TYR A 37 -26.19 6.07 14.93
N LEU A 38 -25.20 5.34 14.41
CA LEU A 38 -23.88 5.92 14.11
C LEU A 38 -23.95 7.05 13.08
N GLY A 39 -24.89 6.96 12.13
CA GLY A 39 -25.17 8.01 11.16
C GLY A 39 -25.74 9.28 11.81
N ASP A 40 -26.68 9.12 12.75
CA ASP A 40 -27.25 10.23 13.52
C ASP A 40 -26.21 10.91 14.43
N GLU A 41 -25.29 10.12 15.00
CA GLU A 41 -24.13 10.61 15.77
C GLU A 41 -23.00 11.20 14.90
N GLN A 42 -23.21 11.29 13.58
CA GLN A 42 -22.25 11.85 12.61
C GLN A 42 -20.87 11.18 12.66
N VAL A 43 -20.82 9.90 13.03
CA VAL A 43 -19.60 9.10 12.99
C VAL A 43 -19.13 8.94 11.54
N THR A 44 -17.81 8.95 11.28
CA THR A 44 -17.29 8.87 9.91
C THR A 44 -17.81 7.64 9.15
N ASP A 45 -18.08 7.79 7.85
CA ASP A 45 -18.60 6.70 7.02
C ASP A 45 -17.70 5.44 7.05
N SER A 46 -16.38 5.64 7.18
CA SER A 46 -15.42 4.54 7.34
C SER A 46 -15.59 3.81 8.66
N SER A 47 -15.82 4.54 9.75
CA SER A 47 -16.10 3.94 11.05
C SER A 47 -17.43 3.19 11.02
N GLN A 48 -18.49 3.75 10.42
CA GLN A 48 -19.77 3.07 10.25
C GLN A 48 -19.61 1.73 9.51
N THR A 49 -18.87 1.74 8.39
CA THR A 49 -18.61 0.52 7.61
C THR A 49 -17.78 -0.52 8.39
N ASN A 50 -16.74 -0.08 9.11
CA ASN A 50 -15.92 -0.97 9.94
C ASN A 50 -16.73 -1.60 11.06
N CYS A 51 -17.55 -0.81 11.76
CA CYS A 51 -18.44 -1.26 12.82
C CYS A 51 -19.47 -2.27 12.30
N ARG A 52 -20.12 -1.97 11.17
CA ARG A 52 -21.04 -2.88 10.48
C ARG A 52 -20.39 -4.23 10.17
N THR A 53 -19.16 -4.21 9.65
CA THR A 53 -18.40 -5.44 9.35
C THR A 53 -18.06 -6.21 10.62
N ALA A 54 -17.60 -5.53 11.67
CA ALA A 54 -17.25 -6.17 12.94
C ALA A 54 -18.46 -6.88 13.56
N ILE A 55 -19.62 -6.22 13.61
CA ILE A 55 -20.85 -6.80 14.18
C ILE A 55 -21.35 -7.96 13.30
N SER A 56 -21.30 -7.82 11.98
CA SER A 56 -21.65 -8.91 11.06
C SER A 56 -20.76 -10.15 11.28
N MET A 57 -19.47 -9.96 11.55
CA MET A 57 -18.56 -11.06 11.90
C MET A 57 -18.92 -11.73 13.22
N LEU A 58 -19.35 -10.97 14.24
CA LEU A 58 -19.78 -11.52 15.52
C LEU A 58 -21.01 -12.42 15.36
N PHE A 59 -22.04 -11.97 14.64
CA PHE A 59 -23.22 -12.80 14.37
C PHE A 59 -22.88 -14.01 13.49
N LYS A 60 -21.97 -13.86 12.54
CA LYS A 60 -21.49 -14.99 11.74
C LYS A 60 -20.81 -16.06 12.61
N LEU A 61 -20.01 -15.65 13.60
CA LEU A 61 -19.38 -16.57 14.57
C LEU A 61 -20.40 -17.25 15.48
N GLN A 62 -21.58 -16.65 15.69
CA GLN A 62 -22.70 -17.24 16.42
C GLN A 62 -23.55 -18.20 15.57
N GLY A 63 -23.22 -18.39 14.29
CA GLY A 63 -23.89 -19.33 13.40
C GLY A 63 -24.98 -18.72 12.52
N PHE A 64 -25.16 -17.40 12.52
CA PHE A 64 -26.10 -16.76 11.60
C PHE A 64 -25.58 -16.82 10.14
N PRO A 65 -26.42 -17.26 9.18
CA PRO A 65 -26.02 -17.33 7.78
C PRO A 65 -25.87 -15.93 7.18
N ASN A 66 -25.00 -15.80 6.16
CA ASN A 66 -24.72 -14.51 5.53
C ASN A 66 -25.97 -13.87 4.93
N GLU A 67 -26.97 -14.64 4.45
CA GLU A 67 -28.19 -14.05 3.89
C GLU A 67 -28.96 -13.23 4.94
N LYS A 68 -28.99 -13.70 6.19
CA LYS A 68 -29.62 -13.01 7.32
C LYS A 68 -28.82 -11.80 7.84
N LEU A 69 -27.60 -11.59 7.36
CA LEU A 69 -26.72 -10.49 7.78
C LEU A 69 -26.56 -9.41 6.70
N ASN A 70 -27.07 -9.66 5.49
CA ASN A 70 -26.87 -8.83 4.31
C ASN A 70 -28.18 -8.58 3.56
N GLY A 71 -29.30 -8.45 4.27
CA GLY A 71 -30.57 -8.17 3.62
C GLY A 71 -30.67 -6.76 3.04
N SER A 72 -31.83 -6.54 2.42
CA SER A 72 -32.07 -5.37 1.58
C SER A 72 -32.14 -4.06 2.37
N ALA A 73 -32.63 -4.10 3.62
CA ALA A 73 -32.76 -2.90 4.45
C ALA A 73 -31.39 -2.38 4.86
N LEU A 74 -30.51 -3.28 5.32
CA LEU A 74 -29.13 -2.93 5.62
C LEU A 74 -28.37 -2.43 4.38
N HIS A 75 -28.63 -3.03 3.22
CA HIS A 75 -28.02 -2.58 1.96
C HIS A 75 -28.40 -1.13 1.62
N GLN A 76 -29.66 -0.74 1.80
CA GLN A 76 -30.12 0.63 1.56
C GLN A 76 -29.49 1.62 2.53
N ILE A 77 -29.45 1.30 3.83
CA ILE A 77 -28.83 2.14 4.87
C ILE A 77 -27.33 2.34 4.57
N MET A 78 -26.64 1.28 4.19
CA MET A 78 -25.20 1.32 3.91
C MET A 78 -24.86 2.04 2.59
N LYS A 79 -25.82 2.27 1.69
CA LYS A 79 -25.54 2.87 0.37
C LYS A 79 -24.94 4.27 0.48
N LYS A 80 -25.42 5.11 1.40
CA LYS A 80 -24.92 6.47 1.60
C LYS A 80 -23.49 6.48 2.15
N PRO A 81 -23.17 5.82 3.29
CA PRO A 81 -21.79 5.72 3.78
C PRO A 81 -20.84 5.10 2.76
N GLN A 82 -21.26 4.01 2.09
CA GLN A 82 -20.42 3.36 1.08
C GLN A 82 -20.14 4.26 -0.12
N THR A 83 -21.13 5.05 -0.57
CA THR A 83 -20.95 5.98 -1.69
C THR A 83 -20.06 7.15 -1.29
N ALA A 84 -20.25 7.72 -0.09
CA ALA A 84 -19.41 8.80 0.43
C ALA A 84 -17.95 8.37 0.63
N MET A 85 -17.71 7.09 0.92
CA MET A 85 -16.36 6.51 0.99
C MET A 85 -15.74 6.20 -0.38
N ARG A 86 -16.51 6.22 -1.48
CA ARG A 86 -15.92 6.02 -2.80
C ARG A 86 -14.98 7.18 -3.07
N LYS A 87 -13.69 6.88 -3.21
CA LYS A 87 -12.71 7.87 -3.63
C LYS A 87 -13.05 8.28 -5.06
N ASP A 88 -13.18 9.58 -5.30
CA ASP A 88 -13.19 10.11 -6.65
C ASP A 88 -11.96 9.58 -7.39
N HIS A 89 -12.18 8.94 -8.52
CA HIS A 89 -11.10 8.51 -9.41
C HIS A 89 -10.66 9.71 -10.23
N LYS A 90 -9.78 10.55 -9.66
CA LYS A 90 -9.21 11.71 -10.37
C LYS A 90 -7.89 11.31 -10.98
N GLU A 91 -7.64 11.81 -12.19
CA GLU A 91 -6.30 11.78 -12.76
C GLU A 91 -5.36 12.58 -11.84
N GLU A 92 -4.22 12.01 -11.49
CA GLU A 92 -3.22 12.61 -10.61
C GLU A 92 -1.98 12.95 -11.45
N LEU A 93 -1.56 14.22 -11.44
CA LEU A 93 -0.25 14.60 -11.96
C LEU A 93 0.82 14.01 -11.04
N LEU A 94 1.41 12.90 -11.47
CA LEU A 94 2.49 12.23 -10.77
C LEU A 94 3.84 12.81 -11.18
N TYR A 95 4.81 12.88 -10.26
CA TYR A 95 6.16 13.29 -10.62
C TYR A 95 6.85 12.22 -11.48
N ASN A 96 7.77 12.66 -12.34
CA ASN A 96 8.57 11.75 -13.15
C ASN A 96 9.61 11.00 -12.27
N LEU A 97 9.55 9.65 -12.31
CA LEU A 97 10.50 8.76 -11.64
C LEU A 97 11.97 9.05 -12.02
N ASP A 98 12.23 9.62 -13.20
CA ASP A 98 13.57 10.00 -13.68
C ASP A 98 14.30 10.96 -12.75
N LYS A 99 13.58 11.76 -11.95
CA LYS A 99 14.21 12.59 -10.91
C LYS A 99 14.95 11.70 -9.90
N LEU A 100 14.26 10.70 -9.36
CA LEU A 100 14.85 9.76 -8.40
C LEU A 100 15.94 8.89 -9.05
N LEU A 101 15.74 8.43 -10.29
CA LEU A 101 16.74 7.60 -10.97
C LEU A 101 18.03 8.38 -11.28
N ARG A 102 17.93 9.65 -11.67
CA ARG A 102 19.10 10.52 -11.86
C ARG A 102 19.82 10.77 -10.53
N TYR A 103 19.09 11.06 -9.46
CA TYR A 103 19.69 11.19 -8.13
C TYR A 103 20.45 9.92 -7.73
N LEU A 104 19.87 8.73 -7.92
CA LEU A 104 20.58 7.47 -7.68
C LEU A 104 21.84 7.37 -8.54
N GLN A 105 21.75 7.70 -9.83
CA GLN A 105 22.90 7.62 -10.73
C GLN A 105 24.05 8.55 -10.30
N GLU A 106 23.74 9.78 -9.91
CA GLU A 106 24.70 10.75 -9.38
C GLU A 106 25.31 10.29 -8.06
N LYS A 107 24.48 9.86 -7.10
CA LYS A 107 24.94 9.40 -5.79
C LYS A 107 25.73 8.10 -5.84
N ASN A 108 25.54 7.28 -6.87
CA ASN A 108 26.33 6.06 -7.04
C ASN A 108 27.83 6.38 -7.24
N GLN A 109 28.16 7.47 -7.94
CA GLN A 109 29.55 7.88 -8.19
C GLN A 109 30.31 8.22 -6.90
N ILE A 110 29.58 8.67 -5.87
CA ILE A 110 30.10 9.03 -4.55
C ILE A 110 29.56 8.10 -3.46
N ASN A 111 29.21 6.86 -3.81
CA ASN A 111 28.52 5.94 -2.90
C ASN A 111 29.33 5.55 -1.66
N THR A 112 30.62 5.87 -1.60
CA THR A 112 31.50 5.61 -0.46
C THR A 112 31.43 6.71 0.60
N THR A 113 31.03 7.93 0.22
CA THR A 113 31.01 9.11 1.10
C THR A 113 29.62 9.50 1.58
N LEU A 114 28.56 8.90 1.01
CA LEU A 114 27.17 9.14 1.46
C LEU A 114 27.01 8.91 2.95
N SER A 115 26.22 9.76 3.61
CA SER A 115 25.79 9.51 4.99
C SER A 115 25.04 8.17 5.10
N GLU A 116 25.01 7.56 6.28
CA GLU A 116 24.30 6.30 6.49
C GLU A 116 22.80 6.44 6.13
N GLN A 117 22.21 7.60 6.41
CA GLN A 117 20.80 7.89 6.11
C GLN A 117 20.53 8.11 4.62
N GLU A 118 21.39 8.85 3.90
CA GLU A 118 21.23 9.01 2.45
C GLU A 118 21.43 7.69 1.72
N HIS A 119 22.42 6.89 2.12
CA HIS A 119 22.68 5.59 1.50
C HIS A 119 21.51 4.63 1.73
N LEU A 120 20.94 4.63 2.94
CA LEU A 120 19.70 3.89 3.23
C LEU A 120 18.56 4.36 2.31
N GLY A 121 18.35 5.67 2.21
CA GLY A 121 17.32 6.26 1.34
C GLY A 121 17.49 5.85 -0.12
N CYS A 122 18.70 5.94 -0.67
CA CYS A 122 19.03 5.53 -2.03
C CYS A 122 18.77 4.03 -2.25
N THR A 123 19.18 3.19 -1.29
CA THR A 123 18.99 1.74 -1.38
C THR A 123 17.52 1.36 -1.39
N VAL A 124 16.72 1.96 -0.49
CA VAL A 124 15.28 1.71 -0.42
C VAL A 124 14.57 2.24 -1.67
N ILE A 125 14.92 3.42 -2.16
CA ILE A 125 14.35 3.97 -3.40
C ILE A 125 14.68 3.09 -4.60
N SER A 126 15.92 2.60 -4.72
CA SER A 126 16.29 1.66 -5.78
C SER A 126 15.40 0.40 -5.74
N ILE A 127 15.23 -0.21 -4.56
CA ILE A 127 14.34 -1.38 -4.41
C ILE A 127 12.89 -1.03 -4.79
N MET A 128 12.37 0.11 -4.33
CA MET A 128 10.99 0.52 -4.59
C MET A 128 10.74 0.94 -6.03
N ALA A 129 11.73 1.53 -6.72
CA ALA A 129 11.61 1.95 -8.11
C ALA A 129 11.58 0.76 -9.08
N PHE A 130 12.19 -0.37 -8.69
CA PHE A 130 12.25 -1.59 -9.50
C PHE A 130 11.38 -2.73 -8.92
N SER A 131 10.43 -2.41 -8.05
CA SER A 131 9.48 -3.39 -7.52
C SER A 131 8.15 -2.76 -7.16
N THR A 132 7.18 -3.60 -6.82
CA THR A 132 5.92 -3.18 -6.19
C THR A 132 5.91 -3.52 -4.70
N LEU A 133 7.06 -3.44 -4.01
CA LEU A 133 7.12 -3.67 -2.56
C LEU A 133 6.76 -2.41 -1.77
N ARG A 134 5.90 -2.54 -0.75
CA ARG A 134 5.62 -1.47 0.23
C ARG A 134 6.83 -1.28 1.12
N LEU A 135 7.00 -0.08 1.69
CA LEU A 135 8.08 0.19 2.63
C LEU A 135 8.08 -0.79 3.81
N ILE A 136 6.91 -1.15 4.34
CA ILE A 136 6.79 -2.14 5.42
C ILE A 136 7.20 -3.56 4.98
N GLU A 137 7.00 -3.89 3.70
CA GLU A 137 7.44 -5.14 3.09
C GLU A 137 8.94 -5.14 2.80
N ILE A 138 9.60 -3.98 2.74
CA ILE A 138 11.05 -3.87 2.59
C ILE A 138 11.71 -3.93 3.97
N GLN A 139 11.18 -3.18 4.93
CA GLN A 139 11.71 -3.05 6.30
C GLN A 139 11.85 -4.42 6.99
N ARG A 140 10.86 -5.30 6.85
CA ARG A 140 10.81 -6.55 7.64
C ARG A 140 11.66 -7.70 7.09
N LYS A 141 12.41 -7.51 6.02
CA LYS A 141 12.89 -8.62 5.17
C LYS A 141 14.39 -8.85 5.19
N LYS A 142 14.72 -10.11 4.93
CA LYS A 142 16.08 -10.58 4.70
C LYS A 142 16.38 -10.51 3.21
N ALA A 143 17.58 -10.07 2.88
CA ALA A 143 18.13 -10.17 1.53
C ALA A 143 19.19 -11.27 1.51
N THR A 144 19.10 -12.16 0.53
CA THR A 144 20.05 -13.25 0.32
C THR A 144 20.75 -13.04 -1.02
N LYS A 145 22.08 -13.10 -1.01
CA LYS A 145 22.90 -13.03 -2.22
C LYS A 145 22.88 -14.38 -2.92
N GLN A 146 22.67 -14.36 -4.22
CA GLN A 146 22.73 -15.54 -5.10
C GLN A 146 24.11 -15.62 -5.77
N GLU A 147 24.50 -16.81 -6.23
CA GLU A 147 25.81 -17.06 -6.86
C GLU A 147 26.05 -16.19 -8.10
N ASN A 148 25.01 -15.93 -8.89
CA ASN A 148 25.06 -15.11 -10.10
C ASN A 148 25.05 -13.58 -9.85
N GLY A 149 25.26 -13.15 -8.60
CA GLY A 149 25.22 -11.73 -8.22
C GLY A 149 23.81 -11.15 -8.10
N ALA A 150 22.76 -11.95 -8.27
CA ALA A 150 21.40 -11.54 -7.97
C ALA A 150 21.16 -11.44 -6.46
N TRP A 151 20.14 -10.66 -6.08
CA TRP A 151 19.70 -10.55 -4.70
C TRP A 151 18.24 -10.95 -4.58
N THR A 152 17.93 -11.81 -3.63
CA THR A 152 16.55 -12.24 -3.34
C THR A 152 16.08 -11.61 -2.04
N ILE A 153 14.98 -10.85 -2.11
CA ILE A 153 14.25 -10.37 -0.93
C ILE A 153 13.10 -11.32 -0.71
N GLN A 154 13.14 -12.06 0.40
CA GLN A 154 12.04 -12.93 0.79
C GLN A 154 10.88 -12.06 1.26
N THR A 155 9.68 -12.19 0.67
CA THR A 155 8.49 -11.49 1.15
C THR A 155 7.47 -12.50 1.69
N SER A 156 6.77 -12.15 2.77
CA SER A 156 5.78 -13.01 3.40
C SER A 156 4.46 -12.81 2.69
N LYS A 157 3.60 -13.84 2.74
CA LYS A 157 2.22 -13.87 2.23
C LYS A 157 1.66 -12.52 1.82
N PHE A 158 1.55 -12.31 0.51
CA PHE A 158 0.73 -11.25 -0.06
C PHE A 158 -0.72 -11.48 0.36
N LYS A 159 -1.48 -10.42 0.64
CA LYS A 159 -2.90 -10.52 1.01
C LYS A 159 -3.63 -11.32 -0.08
N GLY A 160 -4.10 -12.53 0.25
CA GLY A 160 -4.80 -13.44 -0.69
C GLY A 160 -3.95 -14.55 -1.33
N ILE A 161 -2.64 -14.61 -1.09
CA ILE A 161 -1.76 -15.66 -1.63
C ILE A 161 -1.19 -16.48 -0.46
N SER A 162 -1.41 -17.80 -0.48
CA SER A 162 -1.13 -18.71 0.63
C SER A 162 0.34 -19.08 0.80
N TYR A 163 1.20 -18.78 -0.18
CA TYR A 163 2.64 -19.10 -0.18
C TYR A 163 3.52 -17.85 -0.03
N ASP A 164 4.74 -18.07 0.47
CA ASP A 164 5.76 -17.01 0.55
C ASP A 164 6.26 -16.65 -0.84
N ILE A 165 6.31 -15.35 -1.13
CA ILE A 165 6.72 -14.85 -2.42
C ILE A 165 8.13 -14.28 -2.28
N SER A 166 9.09 -14.79 -3.04
CA SER A 166 10.39 -14.14 -3.19
C SER A 166 10.35 -13.11 -4.31
N LEU A 167 11.15 -12.05 -4.17
CA LEU A 167 11.46 -11.15 -5.28
C LEU A 167 12.96 -11.22 -5.52
N THR A 168 13.36 -11.61 -6.73
CA THR A 168 14.77 -11.70 -7.12
C THR A 168 15.12 -10.57 -8.07
N PHE A 169 16.02 -9.69 -7.62
CA PHE A 169 16.65 -8.67 -8.46
C PHE A 169 17.87 -9.27 -9.14
N ARG A 170 17.86 -9.30 -10.47
CA ARG A 170 19.05 -9.59 -11.28
C ARG A 170 19.81 -8.29 -11.55
N PRO A 171 21.14 -8.36 -11.75
CA PRO A 171 21.91 -7.20 -12.18
C PRO A 171 21.31 -6.57 -13.45
N LEU A 172 21.14 -5.25 -13.43
CA LEU A 172 20.70 -4.47 -14.58
C LEU A 172 21.92 -3.95 -15.35
N SER A 173 21.75 -3.69 -16.66
CA SER A 173 22.80 -3.07 -17.49
C SER A 173 23.22 -1.71 -16.92
N ASN A 174 22.26 -0.88 -16.50
CA ASN A 174 22.55 0.33 -15.75
C ASN A 174 22.80 0.00 -14.27
N LYS A 175 24.07 -0.25 -13.92
CA LYS A 175 24.49 -0.57 -12.55
C LYS A 175 24.25 0.58 -11.56
N SER A 176 24.15 1.82 -12.02
CA SER A 176 24.09 3.00 -11.16
C SER A 176 22.77 3.12 -10.37
N VAL A 177 21.67 2.66 -10.98
CA VAL A 177 20.32 2.63 -10.37
C VAL A 177 19.94 1.26 -9.83
N CYS A 178 20.75 0.24 -10.11
CA CYS A 178 20.37 -1.16 -9.93
C CYS A 178 20.26 -1.56 -8.44
N PRO A 179 19.16 -2.23 -8.02
CA PRO A 179 18.99 -2.68 -6.65
C PRO A 179 20.12 -3.59 -6.16
N THR A 180 20.65 -4.46 -7.02
CA THR A 180 21.75 -5.35 -6.62
C THR A 180 23.02 -4.58 -6.28
N THR A 181 23.29 -3.49 -6.98
CA THR A 181 24.44 -2.60 -6.71
C THR A 181 24.26 -1.91 -5.36
N TRP A 182 23.11 -1.30 -5.13
CA TRP A 182 22.82 -0.57 -3.90
C TRP A 182 22.78 -1.49 -2.68
N ILE A 183 22.13 -2.65 -2.76
CA ILE A 183 22.11 -3.64 -1.67
C ILE A 183 23.52 -4.12 -1.36
N SER A 184 24.33 -4.41 -2.39
CA SER A 184 25.71 -4.84 -2.19
C SER A 184 26.56 -3.75 -1.52
N SER A 185 26.41 -2.50 -1.95
CA SER A 185 27.11 -1.34 -1.36
C SER A 185 26.72 -1.12 0.10
N TRP A 186 25.42 -1.17 0.41
CA TRP A 186 24.89 -1.05 1.76
C TRP A 186 25.49 -2.11 2.70
N LEU A 187 25.51 -3.37 2.25
CA LEU A 187 26.04 -4.48 3.04
C LEU A 187 27.57 -4.48 3.14
N ALA A 188 28.28 -3.99 2.13
CA ALA A 188 29.74 -3.88 2.14
C ALA A 188 30.25 -2.88 3.19
N ARG A 189 29.45 -1.87 3.56
CA ARG A 189 29.79 -0.91 4.61
C ARG A 189 29.74 -1.49 6.03
N ARG A 190 29.22 -2.70 6.22
CA ARG A 190 29.10 -3.30 7.55
C ARG A 190 30.45 -3.65 8.13
N SER A 191 30.63 -3.32 9.41
CA SER A 191 31.72 -3.87 10.21
C SER A 191 31.64 -5.40 10.30
N LYS A 192 32.75 -6.05 10.65
CA LYS A 192 32.82 -7.52 10.77
C LYS A 192 31.83 -8.05 11.80
N GLU A 193 31.63 -7.32 12.90
CA GLU A 193 30.72 -7.65 14.00
C GLU A 193 29.25 -7.58 13.58
N ASN A 194 28.94 -6.79 12.54
CA ASN A 194 27.57 -6.53 12.09
C ASN A 194 27.14 -7.39 10.89
N ARG A 195 27.98 -8.34 10.43
CA ARG A 195 27.66 -9.20 9.27
C ARG A 195 26.39 -10.02 9.44
N ASN A 196 26.15 -10.52 10.65
CA ASN A 196 25.00 -11.39 10.96
C ASN A 196 23.73 -10.62 11.34
N LYS A 197 23.76 -9.27 11.36
CA LYS A 197 22.62 -8.44 11.72
C LYS A 197 21.59 -8.36 10.58
N CYS A 198 20.37 -7.94 10.91
CA CYS A 198 19.27 -7.74 9.95
C CYS A 198 19.63 -6.77 8.82
N LEU A 199 18.90 -6.81 7.69
CA LEU A 199 19.23 -6.05 6.47
C LEU A 199 19.41 -4.55 6.72
N TRP A 200 18.60 -3.97 7.60
CA TRP A 200 18.56 -2.52 7.87
C TRP A 200 19.20 -2.15 9.21
N TRP A 201 20.26 -2.86 9.60
CA TRP A 201 21.04 -2.52 10.78
C TRP A 201 21.81 -1.21 10.58
N LEU A 202 21.62 -0.25 11.50
CA LEU A 202 22.37 0.99 11.54
C LEU A 202 23.55 0.86 12.50
N GLN A 203 24.75 1.15 11.98
CA GLN A 203 25.97 1.11 12.78
C GLN A 203 26.04 2.32 13.71
N SER A 204 25.62 3.50 13.26
CA SER A 204 25.67 4.73 14.08
C SER A 204 24.78 4.67 15.32
N LYS A 205 23.67 3.92 15.24
CA LYS A 205 22.66 3.82 16.32
C LYS A 205 22.67 2.46 17.02
N SER A 206 23.52 1.52 16.59
CA SER A 206 23.58 0.15 17.11
C SER A 206 22.22 -0.54 17.22
N LYS A 207 21.34 -0.34 16.24
CA LYS A 207 19.99 -0.90 16.23
C LYS A 207 19.44 -1.11 14.83
N GLU A 208 18.40 -1.93 14.73
CA GLU A 208 17.62 -2.07 13.50
C GLU A 208 16.83 -0.80 13.21
N GLU A 209 16.76 -0.45 11.93
CA GLU A 209 16.03 0.73 11.51
C GLU A 209 14.51 0.56 11.60
N THR A 210 13.83 1.60 12.09
CA THR A 210 12.37 1.60 12.19
C THR A 210 11.72 2.04 10.88
N TYR A 211 10.44 1.68 10.70
CA TYR A 211 9.66 2.09 9.53
C TYR A 211 9.67 3.62 9.35
N GLU A 212 9.52 4.37 10.44
CA GLU A 212 9.44 5.83 10.43
C GLU A 212 10.75 6.46 9.98
N GLN A 213 11.89 5.94 10.44
CA GLN A 213 13.21 6.46 10.10
C GLN A 213 13.61 6.09 8.68
N MET A 214 13.26 4.87 8.24
CA MET A 214 13.42 4.46 6.84
C MET A 214 12.56 5.34 5.92
N SER A 215 11.33 5.66 6.32
CA SER A 215 10.47 6.61 5.60
C SER A 215 11.10 8.00 5.52
N LYS A 216 11.67 8.50 6.62
CA LYS A 216 12.42 9.78 6.65
C LYS A 216 13.62 9.76 5.70
N ALA A 217 14.37 8.66 5.63
CA ALA A 217 15.49 8.50 4.71
C ALA A 217 15.04 8.56 3.24
N VAL A 218 13.92 7.94 2.90
CA VAL A 218 13.32 8.05 1.55
C VAL A 218 12.86 9.47 1.27
N HIS A 219 12.16 10.11 2.21
CA HIS A 219 11.69 11.48 2.04
C HIS A 219 12.84 12.50 1.93
N MET A 220 13.97 12.26 2.59
CA MET A 220 15.18 13.09 2.44
C MET A 220 15.61 13.13 0.96
N VAL A 221 15.68 11.98 0.31
CA VAL A 221 16.03 11.90 -1.11
C VAL A 221 14.94 12.51 -2.00
N MET A 222 13.66 12.22 -1.73
CA MET A 222 12.56 12.81 -2.49
C MET A 222 12.57 14.34 -2.43
N ASN A 223 12.81 14.90 -1.24
CA ASN A 223 12.87 16.35 -1.03
C ASN A 223 14.08 16.98 -1.73
N ALA A 224 15.22 16.28 -1.81
CA ALA A 224 16.41 16.77 -2.52
C ALA A 224 16.12 17.01 -4.02
N GLU A 225 15.21 16.22 -4.61
CA GLU A 225 14.78 16.34 -6.01
C GLU A 225 13.57 17.29 -6.22
N GLY A 226 13.20 18.04 -5.18
CA GLY A 226 12.05 18.96 -5.22
C GLY A 226 10.72 18.24 -5.45
N ILE A 227 10.60 16.97 -5.07
CA ILE A 227 9.32 16.26 -5.10
C ILE A 227 8.42 16.87 -4.02
N ASN A 228 7.15 17.11 -4.36
CA ASN A 228 6.21 17.76 -3.47
C ASN A 228 6.08 16.98 -2.15
N LYS A 229 6.10 17.68 -1.02
CA LYS A 229 5.98 17.09 0.34
C LYS A 229 4.70 16.29 0.56
N LYS A 230 3.65 16.52 -0.25
CA LYS A 230 2.41 15.73 -0.23
C LYS A 230 2.61 14.30 -0.75
N GLU A 231 3.64 14.07 -1.56
CA GLU A 231 3.93 12.76 -2.11
C GLU A 231 4.45 11.85 -1.01
N THR A 232 3.88 10.65 -0.93
CA THR A 232 4.27 9.64 0.06
C THR A 232 5.29 8.67 -0.52
N VAL A 233 5.99 7.91 0.32
CA VAL A 233 6.85 6.81 -0.13
C VAL A 233 6.13 5.83 -1.08
N THR A 234 4.81 5.65 -0.92
CA THR A 234 4.01 4.78 -1.80
C THR A 234 3.88 5.31 -3.23
N SER A 235 4.04 6.62 -3.45
CA SER A 235 4.00 7.25 -4.78
C SER A 235 5.12 6.74 -5.71
N ILE A 236 6.27 6.30 -5.16
CA ILE A 236 7.41 5.80 -5.94
C ILE A 236 6.99 4.61 -6.81
N ARG A 237 6.15 3.72 -6.26
CA ARG A 237 5.63 2.57 -7.00
C ARG A 237 4.65 2.97 -8.09
N LYS A 238 3.80 3.98 -7.81
CA LYS A 238 2.93 4.56 -8.84
C LYS A 238 3.81 5.10 -9.98
N ALA A 239 4.86 5.84 -9.65
CA ALA A 239 5.78 6.45 -10.62
C ALA A 239 6.53 5.39 -11.45
N SER A 240 6.98 4.31 -10.81
CA SER A 240 7.57 3.15 -11.46
C SER A 240 6.61 2.51 -12.48
N MET A 241 5.37 2.25 -12.06
CA MET A 241 4.39 1.63 -12.93
C MET A 241 3.99 2.53 -14.11
N THR A 242 3.70 3.81 -13.84
CA THR A 242 3.39 4.79 -14.87
C THR A 242 4.53 4.90 -15.87
N LYS A 243 5.77 4.99 -15.40
CA LYS A 243 6.95 5.01 -16.28
C LYS A 243 7.04 3.74 -17.13
N GLY A 244 6.83 2.56 -16.55
CA GLY A 244 6.86 1.30 -17.29
C GLY A 244 5.81 1.28 -18.41
N ILE A 245 4.58 1.70 -18.11
CA ILE A 245 3.48 1.80 -19.09
C ILE A 245 3.82 2.84 -20.18
N ASP A 246 4.34 4.00 -19.78
CA ASP A 246 4.78 5.04 -20.71
C ASP A 246 5.91 4.58 -21.65
N GLN A 247 6.71 3.60 -21.21
CA GLN A 247 7.76 2.95 -22.00
C GLN A 247 7.25 1.74 -22.80
N GLY A 248 5.93 1.50 -22.82
CA GLY A 248 5.31 0.47 -23.63
C GLY A 248 5.16 -0.89 -22.95
N ALA A 249 5.31 -0.98 -21.63
CA ALA A 249 5.04 -2.23 -20.91
C ALA A 249 3.60 -2.71 -21.17
N THR A 250 3.48 -3.99 -21.55
CA THR A 250 2.19 -4.62 -21.78
C THR A 250 1.43 -4.81 -20.47
N LYS A 251 0.10 -4.91 -20.53
CA LYS A 251 -0.73 -5.23 -19.36
C LYS A 251 -0.24 -6.48 -18.62
N GLN A 252 0.16 -7.52 -19.36
CA GLN A 252 0.67 -8.77 -18.79
C GLN A 252 2.02 -8.59 -18.10
N GLU A 253 2.91 -7.73 -18.61
CA GLU A 253 4.16 -7.39 -17.92
C GLU A 253 3.90 -6.59 -16.66
N SER A 254 3.01 -5.60 -16.71
CA SER A 254 2.61 -4.80 -15.55
C SER A 254 1.92 -5.63 -14.46
N ASP A 255 1.01 -6.55 -14.83
CA ASP A 255 0.33 -7.46 -13.90
C ASP A 255 1.35 -8.42 -13.24
N ARG A 256 2.26 -9.02 -14.02
CA ARG A 256 3.35 -9.86 -13.49
C ARG A 256 4.34 -9.10 -12.61
N PHE A 257 4.73 -7.89 -13.01
CA PHE A 257 5.62 -7.03 -12.23
C PHE A 257 4.98 -6.60 -10.91
N SER A 258 3.67 -6.30 -10.94
CA SER A 258 2.92 -5.93 -9.75
C SER A 258 2.50 -7.09 -8.87
N LYS A 259 2.58 -8.33 -9.39
CA LYS A 259 2.13 -9.56 -8.74
C LYS A 259 0.63 -9.54 -8.41
N HIS A 260 -0.15 -8.79 -9.18
CA HIS A 260 -1.61 -8.85 -9.13
C HIS A 260 -2.11 -9.97 -10.05
N ALA A 261 -3.31 -10.50 -9.77
CA ALA A 261 -3.93 -11.47 -10.66
C ALA A 261 -4.19 -10.82 -12.04
N ASP A 262 -3.91 -11.59 -13.10
CA ASP A 262 -4.09 -11.15 -14.48
C ASP A 262 -5.52 -10.60 -14.67
N GLY A 263 -5.61 -9.38 -15.22
CA GLY A 263 -6.91 -8.77 -15.52
C GLY A 263 -7.64 -8.14 -14.34
N SER A 264 -7.06 -8.10 -13.13
CA SER A 264 -7.71 -7.55 -11.92
C SER A 264 -8.07 -6.05 -11.97
N GLY A 265 -7.63 -5.31 -12.99
CA GLY A 265 -7.87 -3.87 -13.15
C GLY A 265 -7.19 -3.00 -12.07
N ILE A 266 -6.50 -3.62 -11.11
CA ILE A 266 -5.84 -2.95 -9.98
C ILE A 266 -4.72 -2.02 -10.49
N VAL A 267 -4.02 -2.41 -11.55
CA VAL A 267 -2.95 -1.59 -12.11
C VAL A 267 -3.48 -0.25 -12.65
N GLN A 268 -4.53 -0.31 -13.46
CA GLN A 268 -5.22 0.87 -13.99
C GLN A 268 -5.84 1.71 -12.87
N GLY A 269 -6.51 1.07 -11.90
CA GLY A 269 -7.23 1.79 -10.86
C GLY A 269 -6.38 2.36 -9.72
N HIS A 270 -5.15 1.90 -9.52
CA HIS A 270 -4.34 2.30 -8.35
C HIS A 270 -2.95 2.84 -8.69
N TYR A 271 -2.38 2.49 -9.84
CA TYR A 271 -1.03 2.90 -10.21
C TYR A 271 -1.01 3.80 -11.46
N ASN A 272 -1.76 3.47 -12.51
CA ASN A 272 -1.80 4.26 -13.74
C ASN A 272 -2.94 5.28 -13.75
N MET A 273 -2.83 6.30 -12.90
CA MET A 273 -3.78 7.42 -12.83
C MET A 273 -3.25 8.68 -13.54
N ASN A 274 -2.36 8.49 -14.54
CA ASN A 274 -1.73 9.61 -15.24
C ASN A 274 -2.79 10.49 -15.91
N LEU A 275 -2.46 11.77 -16.10
CA LEU A 275 -3.22 12.64 -16.96
C LEU A 275 -3.21 12.01 -18.35
N ASN A 276 -4.40 11.73 -18.89
CA ASN A 276 -4.58 11.08 -20.19
C ASN A 276 -4.17 12.00 -21.36
N ASP A 277 -3.21 12.91 -21.15
CA ASP A 277 -2.82 13.97 -22.07
C ASP A 277 -2.19 13.41 -23.32
N LYS A 278 -1.34 12.37 -23.22
CA LYS A 278 -0.76 11.71 -24.40
C LYS A 278 -1.83 11.13 -25.34
N ILE A 279 -2.90 10.54 -24.79
CA ILE A 279 -3.97 9.99 -25.63
C ILE A 279 -4.85 11.13 -26.16
N ARG A 280 -5.11 12.18 -25.37
CA ARG A 280 -5.81 13.40 -25.84
C ARG A 280 -5.07 14.08 -26.98
N GLU A 281 -3.75 14.20 -26.89
CA GLU A 281 -2.88 14.77 -27.93
C GLU A 281 -2.87 13.90 -29.18
N ARG A 282 -2.80 12.58 -29.03
CA ARG A 282 -2.93 11.66 -30.18
C ARG A 282 -4.30 11.77 -30.85
N LEU A 283 -5.37 11.91 -30.07
CA LEU A 283 -6.73 12.09 -30.59
C LEU A 283 -6.92 13.46 -31.26
N SER A 284 -6.18 14.50 -30.84
CA SER A 284 -6.21 15.81 -31.49
C SER A 284 -5.43 15.87 -32.80
N ASN A 285 -4.59 14.87 -33.09
CA ASN A 285 -3.86 14.79 -34.34
C ASN A 285 -4.73 14.08 -35.38
N PHE A 286 -5.58 14.84 -36.07
CA PHE A 286 -6.41 14.38 -37.18
C PHE A 286 -5.88 14.97 -38.50
N GLU A 287 -4.81 14.39 -39.02
CA GLU A 287 -4.36 14.58 -40.40
C GLU A 287 -4.09 13.22 -41.04
#